data_AF-A0A5C7Z4D5-F1
#
_entry.id   AF-A0A5C7Z4D5-F1
#
_cell.length_a   1.000
_cell.length_b   1.000
_cell.length_c   1.000
_cell.angle_alpha   90.00
_cell.angle_beta   90.00
_cell.angle_gamma   90.00
#
_symmetry.space_group_name_H-M   'P 1'
#
loop_
_entity.id
_entity.type
_entity.pdbx_description
1 polymer ?
#
loop_
_entity_poly.entity_id
_entity_poly.type
_entity_poly.pdbx_seq_one_letter_code
_entity_poly.pdbx_strand_id
1 'polypeptide(L)'
;YSSYEGSPISKGEFQHNLWNIKDEELSGRWDWAGLRKEVLANGVRNSLLVAPMPTASTSQILGNNEAFEPYTSNIYTRRVLSGEFIVVNKHLLNDLVERGLWNETLKQEIMRHNGSVQHIERIPADLKELYKTVWEMSMKDIIDMSRQRGYFIDQSQSLNLFMQDATYAKLTSMHFYAWKSGLKTGMYYLRTKAAVDAIKFTLNNDKKEAPIEVKEQHVEVKKVEAIAVLEEPAEMSAEEYRAMIERARNSGPEDCEMCGS
;
A
#
# COMPACT_ATOMS: atom_id res chain seq x y z
N TYR A 1 -34.44 -12.80 -1.70
CA TYR A 1 -34.37 -12.71 -3.19
C TYR A 1 -35.11 -13.91 -3.81
N SER A 2 -35.36 -13.93 -5.12
CA SER A 2 -36.23 -14.93 -5.78
C SER A 2 -35.74 -16.38 -5.69
N SER A 3 -34.44 -16.61 -5.62
CA SER A 3 -33.81 -17.94 -5.49
C SER A 3 -33.27 -18.22 -4.07
N TYR A 4 -33.90 -17.63 -3.04
CA TYR A 4 -33.48 -17.83 -1.64
C TYR A 4 -33.70 -19.27 -1.18
N GLU A 5 -34.87 -19.84 -1.46
CA GLU A 5 -35.21 -21.20 -1.08
C GLU A 5 -34.23 -22.22 -1.68
N GLY A 6 -33.67 -23.09 -0.83
CA GLY A 6 -32.70 -24.12 -1.21
C GLY A 6 -31.24 -23.66 -1.18
N SER A 7 -30.96 -22.35 -1.08
CA SER A 7 -29.60 -21.83 -0.90
C SER A 7 -28.98 -22.26 0.44
N PRO A 8 -27.64 -22.24 0.59
CA PRO A 8 -27.00 -22.54 1.88
C PRO A 8 -27.52 -21.65 3.01
N ILE A 9 -27.63 -20.34 2.77
CA ILE A 9 -28.09 -19.40 3.79
C ILE A 9 -29.55 -19.64 4.21
N SER A 10 -30.41 -20.17 3.31
CA SER A 10 -31.78 -20.60 3.68
C SER A 10 -31.83 -21.81 4.60
N LYS A 11 -30.75 -22.60 4.62
CA LYS A 11 -30.56 -23.73 5.55
C LYS A 11 -29.83 -23.30 6.82
N GLY A 12 -29.58 -21.99 6.95
CA GLY A 12 -28.77 -21.44 8.02
C GLY A 12 -27.32 -21.87 7.91
N GLU A 13 -26.75 -22.06 6.72
CA GLU A 13 -25.31 -22.26 6.52
C GLU A 13 -24.68 -20.92 6.11
N PHE A 14 -23.84 -20.36 6.97
CA PHE A 14 -23.16 -19.09 6.73
C PHE A 14 -21.85 -19.31 5.99
N GLN A 15 -21.27 -18.22 5.48
CA GLN A 15 -20.06 -18.32 4.65
C GLN A 15 -18.93 -19.05 5.35
N HIS A 16 -18.69 -18.85 6.66
CA HIS A 16 -17.63 -19.54 7.39
C HIS A 16 -17.92 -21.03 7.58
N ASN A 17 -19.19 -21.42 7.65
CA ASN A 17 -19.58 -22.83 7.70
C ASN A 17 -19.21 -23.55 6.39
N LEU A 18 -19.28 -22.86 5.24
CA LEU A 18 -18.82 -23.40 3.94
C LEU A 18 -17.29 -23.58 3.86
N TRP A 19 -16.55 -22.99 4.79
CA TRP A 19 -15.11 -23.23 4.99
C TRP A 19 -14.82 -24.29 6.06
N ASN A 20 -15.86 -24.99 6.55
CA ASN A 20 -15.82 -25.93 7.66
C ASN A 20 -15.40 -25.30 9.00
N ILE A 21 -15.62 -24.00 9.18
CA ILE A 21 -15.40 -23.31 10.44
C ILE A 21 -16.71 -23.28 11.22
N LYS A 22 -16.67 -23.74 12.47
CA LYS A 22 -17.82 -23.71 13.37
C LYS A 22 -17.88 -22.41 14.16
N ASP A 23 -19.06 -22.08 14.67
CA ASP A 23 -19.28 -20.82 15.39
C ASP A 23 -18.41 -20.73 16.66
N GLU A 24 -18.11 -21.86 17.30
CA GLU A 24 -17.28 -21.92 18.52
C GLU A 24 -15.79 -21.65 18.25
N GLU A 25 -15.35 -21.78 17.00
CA GLU A 25 -13.97 -21.48 16.56
C GLU A 25 -13.77 -19.99 16.25
N LEU A 26 -14.85 -19.20 16.22
CA LEU A 26 -14.81 -17.77 15.96
C LEU A 26 -14.39 -16.98 17.20
N SER A 27 -14.07 -15.70 17.02
CA SER A 27 -13.58 -14.83 18.09
C SER A 27 -14.55 -14.56 19.24
N GLY A 28 -15.81 -15.00 19.15
CA GLY A 28 -16.87 -14.71 20.13
C GLY A 28 -17.34 -13.25 20.13
N ARG A 29 -16.87 -12.41 19.18
CA ARG A 29 -17.23 -10.98 19.12
C ARG A 29 -18.71 -10.73 18.81
N TRP A 30 -19.36 -11.64 18.08
CA TRP A 30 -20.72 -11.50 17.58
C TRP A 30 -21.57 -12.72 17.90
N ASP A 31 -22.87 -12.52 18.18
CA ASP A 31 -23.85 -13.60 18.38
C ASP A 31 -24.34 -14.15 17.03
N TRP A 32 -23.56 -15.09 16.48
CA TRP A 32 -23.90 -15.78 15.23
C TRP A 32 -25.14 -16.66 15.36
N ALA A 33 -25.39 -17.23 16.54
CA ALA A 33 -26.55 -18.09 16.79
C ALA A 33 -27.86 -17.28 16.78
N GLY A 34 -27.85 -16.09 17.38
CA GLY A 34 -28.95 -15.13 17.31
C GLY A 34 -29.25 -14.71 15.87
N LEU A 35 -28.22 -14.26 15.14
CA LEU A 35 -28.35 -13.85 13.74
C LEU A 35 -28.89 -14.99 12.85
N ARG A 36 -28.46 -16.23 13.07
CA ARG A 36 -28.94 -17.40 12.31
C ARG A 36 -30.43 -17.63 12.50
N LYS A 37 -30.96 -17.43 13.71
CA LYS A 37 -32.40 -17.52 13.98
C LYS A 37 -33.18 -16.46 13.21
N GLU A 38 -32.68 -15.22 13.20
CA GLU A 38 -33.32 -14.13 12.45
C GLU A 38 -33.33 -14.40 10.94
N VAL A 39 -32.21 -14.89 10.40
CA VAL A 39 -32.08 -15.24 8.97
C VAL A 39 -33.01 -16.38 8.59
N LEU A 40 -33.16 -17.41 9.43
CA LEU A 40 -34.09 -18.51 9.17
C LEU A 40 -35.56 -18.08 9.25
N ALA A 41 -35.89 -17.12 10.12
CA ALA A 41 -37.27 -16.64 10.27
C ALA A 41 -37.69 -15.67 9.15
N ASN A 42 -36.77 -14.81 8.71
CA ASN A 42 -37.10 -13.67 7.83
C ASN A 42 -36.50 -13.77 6.43
N GLY A 43 -35.51 -14.64 6.24
CA GLY A 43 -34.68 -14.69 5.05
C GLY A 43 -33.73 -13.51 4.92
N VAL A 44 -33.07 -13.43 3.76
CA VAL A 44 -32.21 -12.30 3.38
C VAL A 44 -32.62 -11.71 2.04
N ARG A 45 -32.40 -10.40 1.89
CA ARG A 45 -32.77 -9.70 0.66
C ARG A 45 -31.85 -10.04 -0.51
N ASN A 46 -30.54 -10.14 -0.25
CA ASN A 46 -29.48 -10.31 -1.25
C ASN A 46 -28.88 -11.72 -1.16
N SER A 47 -28.49 -12.29 -2.30
CA SER A 47 -27.85 -13.62 -2.35
C SER A 47 -26.38 -13.60 -1.97
N LEU A 48 -25.71 -12.47 -2.21
CA LEU A 48 -24.29 -12.22 -1.97
C LEU A 48 -24.13 -10.76 -1.54
N LEU A 49 -23.14 -10.47 -0.69
CA LEU A 49 -22.97 -9.20 -0.01
C LEU A 49 -21.55 -8.66 -0.08
N VAL A 50 -20.52 -9.52 0.03
CA VAL A 50 -19.15 -9.08 0.31
C VAL A 50 -18.20 -9.53 -0.79
N ALA A 51 -17.60 -8.55 -1.48
CA ALA A 51 -16.57 -8.76 -2.50
C ALA A 51 -15.53 -7.63 -2.45
N PRO A 52 -14.44 -7.76 -1.68
CA PRO A 52 -13.41 -6.73 -1.63
C PRO A 52 -12.75 -6.53 -3.00
N MET A 53 -13.06 -5.39 -3.62
CA MET A 53 -12.58 -4.97 -4.94
C MET A 53 -11.32 -4.10 -4.84
N PRO A 54 -10.59 -3.90 -5.96
CA PRO A 54 -9.58 -2.86 -6.04
C PRO A 54 -10.23 -1.50 -5.82
N THR A 55 -9.58 -0.63 -5.06
CA THR A 55 -10.13 0.70 -4.70
C THR A 55 -9.22 1.83 -5.15
N ALA A 56 -8.34 1.61 -6.13
CA ALA A 56 -7.36 2.57 -6.63
C ALA A 56 -7.86 4.03 -6.65
N SER A 57 -8.94 4.35 -7.36
CA SER A 57 -9.42 5.73 -7.47
C SER A 57 -10.09 6.24 -6.18
N THR A 58 -10.95 5.45 -5.55
CA THR A 58 -11.72 5.89 -4.37
C THR A 58 -10.85 5.98 -3.11
N SER A 59 -9.90 5.06 -2.93
CA SER A 59 -8.88 5.13 -1.87
C SER A 59 -8.01 6.37 -2.04
N GLN A 60 -7.62 6.71 -3.27
CA GLN A 60 -6.87 7.94 -3.55
C GLN A 60 -7.68 9.20 -3.23
N ILE A 61 -8.96 9.26 -3.60
CA ILE A 61 -9.85 10.39 -3.26
C ILE A 61 -9.96 10.55 -1.73
N LEU A 62 -10.09 9.44 -0.99
CA LEU A 62 -10.20 9.44 0.46
C LEU A 62 -8.85 9.50 1.19
N GLY A 63 -7.72 9.52 0.46
CA GLY A 63 -6.38 9.52 1.02
C GLY A 63 -6.04 8.26 1.83
N ASN A 64 -6.59 7.11 1.46
CA ASN A 64 -6.34 5.80 2.08
C ASN A 64 -5.43 4.92 1.21
N ASN A 65 -4.86 3.87 1.81
CA ASN A 65 -4.20 2.81 1.03
C ASN A 65 -5.24 1.97 0.25
N GLU A 66 -4.80 1.31 -0.81
CA GLU A 66 -5.68 0.52 -1.65
C GLU A 66 -6.15 -0.76 -0.93
N ALA A 67 -7.48 -0.90 -0.84
CA ALA A 67 -8.19 -2.09 -0.39
C ALA A 67 -7.64 -2.69 0.91
N PHE A 68 -7.18 -3.94 0.86
CA PHE A 68 -6.58 -4.68 1.97
C PHE A 68 -5.09 -4.94 1.73
N GLU A 69 -4.46 -4.15 0.84
CA GLU A 69 -3.05 -4.29 0.52
C GLU A 69 -2.17 -3.67 1.61
N PRO A 70 -0.98 -4.22 1.85
CA PRO A 70 0.07 -3.48 2.54
C PRO A 70 0.54 -2.27 1.73
N TYR A 71 1.19 -1.31 2.37
CA TYR A 71 1.81 -0.20 1.66
C TYR A 71 2.89 -0.72 0.71
N THR A 72 2.79 -0.39 -0.57
CA THR A 72 3.78 -0.79 -1.58
C THR A 72 5.10 -0.04 -1.43
N SER A 73 5.03 1.19 -0.92
CA SER A 73 6.16 2.05 -0.59
C SER A 73 5.74 3.08 0.46
N ASN A 74 6.66 3.49 1.35
CA ASN A 74 6.41 4.63 2.24
C ASN A 74 6.69 5.99 1.57
N ILE A 75 7.24 6.02 0.36
CA ILE A 75 7.41 7.24 -0.42
C ILE A 75 7.19 6.97 -1.91
N TYR A 76 6.36 7.77 -2.58
CA TYR A 76 6.08 7.59 -4.00
C TYR A 76 5.94 8.94 -4.71
N THR A 77 6.25 8.94 -6.01
CA THR A 77 6.11 10.13 -6.85
C THR A 77 4.72 10.15 -7.47
N ARG A 78 3.98 11.23 -7.23
CA ARG A 78 2.69 11.50 -7.86
C ARG A 78 2.87 12.53 -8.97
N ARG A 79 2.56 12.14 -10.21
CA ARG A 79 2.55 13.04 -11.37
C ARG A 79 1.17 13.70 -11.49
N VAL A 80 1.17 15.02 -11.60
CA VAL A 80 -0.02 15.83 -11.91
C VAL A 80 0.32 16.82 -13.03
N LEU A 81 -0.67 17.53 -13.56
CA LEU A 81 -0.46 18.48 -14.66
C LEU A 81 0.56 19.58 -14.32
N SER A 82 0.66 19.97 -13.05
CA SER A 82 1.60 20.98 -12.55
C SER A 82 2.99 20.46 -12.20
N GLY A 83 3.27 19.14 -12.34
CA GLY A 83 4.58 18.57 -12.09
C GLY A 83 4.57 17.23 -11.36
N GLU A 84 5.74 16.84 -10.85
CA GLU A 84 5.93 15.64 -10.03
C GLU A 84 6.08 16.02 -8.56
N PHE A 85 5.26 15.41 -7.70
CA PHE A 85 5.28 15.65 -6.26
C PHE A 85 5.66 14.37 -5.53
N ILE A 86 6.56 14.50 -4.56
CA ILE A 86 6.93 13.39 -3.67
C ILE A 86 5.89 13.32 -2.56
N VAL A 87 5.23 12.16 -2.44
CA VAL A 87 4.24 11.88 -1.41
C VAL A 87 4.82 10.85 -0.44
N VAL A 88 4.87 11.21 0.84
CA VAL A 88 5.28 10.33 1.93
C VAL A 88 4.03 9.69 2.53
N ASN A 89 4.14 8.45 3.00
CA ASN A 89 3.12 7.82 3.82
C ASN A 89 2.83 8.73 5.03
N LYS A 90 1.61 9.29 5.07
CA LYS A 90 1.19 10.27 6.08
C LYS A 90 1.36 9.75 7.51
N HIS A 91 1.19 8.45 7.73
CA HIS A 91 1.33 7.84 9.04
C HIS A 91 2.79 7.82 9.49
N LEU A 92 3.69 7.35 8.62
CA LEU A 92 5.13 7.37 8.88
C LEU A 92 5.62 8.79 9.12
N LEU A 93 5.18 9.74 8.29
CA LEU A 93 5.59 11.14 8.42
C LEU A 93 5.19 11.72 9.79
N ASN A 94 3.96 11.47 10.24
CA ASN A 94 3.49 11.91 11.55
C ASN A 94 4.36 11.32 12.68
N ASP A 95 4.58 10.00 12.67
CA ASP A 95 5.40 9.34 13.69
C ASP A 95 6.85 9.85 13.71
N LEU A 96 7.43 10.13 12.53
CA LEU A 96 8.79 10.66 12.42
C LEU A 96 8.86 12.12 12.91
N VAL A 97 7.85 12.94 12.65
CA VAL A 97 7.77 14.32 13.14
C VAL A 97 7.58 14.36 14.66
N GLU A 98 6.68 13.53 15.20
CA GLU A 98 6.42 13.43 16.63
C GLU A 98 7.67 12.99 17.41
N ARG A 99 8.50 12.14 16.81
CA ARG A 99 9.77 11.70 17.39
C ARG A 99 10.96 12.62 17.09
N GLY A 100 10.74 13.75 16.40
CA GLY A 100 11.81 14.68 16.04
C GLY A 100 12.85 14.11 15.07
N LEU A 101 12.50 13.05 14.33
CA LEU A 101 13.40 12.36 13.38
C LEU A 101 13.31 12.94 11.97
N TRP A 102 12.19 13.56 11.61
CA TRP A 102 11.93 14.05 10.26
C TRP A 102 12.81 15.25 9.91
N ASN A 103 13.60 15.09 8.84
CA ASN A 103 14.35 16.16 8.19
C ASN A 103 14.61 15.80 6.71
N GLU A 104 15.12 16.76 5.93
CA GLU A 104 15.36 16.55 4.49
C GLU A 104 16.33 15.40 4.24
N THR A 105 17.38 15.24 5.07
CA THR A 105 18.29 14.10 4.98
C THR A 105 17.54 12.77 5.12
N LEU A 106 16.54 12.67 6.00
CA LEU A 106 15.77 11.43 6.20
C LEU A 106 14.89 11.12 5.03
N LYS A 107 14.21 12.13 4.51
CA LYS A 107 13.41 12.01 3.30
C LYS A 107 14.28 11.50 2.13
N GLN A 108 15.47 12.06 1.94
CA GLN A 108 16.40 11.62 0.89
C GLN A 108 16.91 10.19 1.12
N GLU A 109 17.19 9.78 2.36
CA GLU A 109 17.53 8.38 2.68
C GLU A 109 16.38 7.42 2.35
N ILE A 110 15.15 7.74 2.75
CA ILE A 110 13.97 6.93 2.43
C ILE A 110 13.79 6.83 0.91
N MET A 111 14.02 7.92 0.15
CA MET A 111 14.00 7.89 -1.33
C MET A 111 15.08 6.98 -1.92
N ARG A 112 16.32 7.06 -1.41
CA ARG A 112 17.43 6.20 -1.82
C ARG A 112 17.11 4.72 -1.56
N HIS A 113 16.39 4.42 -0.47
CA HIS A 113 15.91 3.08 -0.13
C HIS A 113 14.55 2.71 -0.75
N ASN A 114 14.07 3.42 -1.76
CA ASN A 114 12.79 3.14 -2.45
C ASN A 114 11.57 3.10 -1.51
N GLY A 115 11.56 3.95 -0.47
CA GLY A 115 10.48 3.96 0.51
C GLY A 115 10.58 2.90 1.60
N SER A 116 11.62 2.05 1.58
CA SER A 116 11.95 1.19 2.71
C SER A 116 12.55 2.02 3.84
N VAL A 117 12.19 1.68 5.07
CA VAL A 117 12.79 2.24 6.30
C VAL A 117 13.73 1.25 7.00
N GLN A 118 13.85 0.01 6.52
CA GLN A 118 14.52 -1.07 7.24
C GLN A 118 16.01 -0.82 7.43
N HIS A 119 16.65 -0.22 6.42
CA HIS A 119 18.09 -0.02 6.34
C HIS A 119 18.55 1.37 6.80
N ILE A 120 17.69 2.13 7.48
CA ILE A 120 18.01 3.46 7.98
C ILE A 120 18.28 3.38 9.48
N GLU A 121 19.54 3.59 9.90
CA GLU A 121 19.98 3.34 11.29
C GLU A 121 19.21 4.17 12.33
N ARG A 122 18.96 5.45 12.04
CA ARG A 122 18.27 6.35 12.95
C ARG A 122 16.77 6.07 13.17
N ILE A 123 16.15 5.21 12.35
CA ILE A 123 14.73 4.84 12.53
C ILE A 123 14.65 3.72 13.58
N PRO A 124 13.89 3.90 14.68
CA PRO A 124 13.69 2.89 15.70
C PRO A 124 13.08 1.58 15.17
N ALA A 125 13.37 0.46 15.85
CA ALA A 125 12.95 -0.88 15.42
C ALA A 125 11.43 -1.06 15.38
N ASP A 126 10.69 -0.40 16.27
CA ASP A 126 9.23 -0.44 16.29
C ASP A 126 8.61 0.24 15.05
N LEU A 127 9.18 1.36 14.61
CA LEU A 127 8.77 2.00 13.34
C LEU A 127 9.16 1.17 12.13
N LYS A 128 10.33 0.53 12.16
CA LYS A 128 10.75 -0.39 11.09
C LYS A 128 9.78 -1.55 10.95
N GLU A 129 9.35 -2.15 12.07
CA GLU A 129 8.38 -3.23 12.06
C GLU A 129 7.02 -2.77 11.52
N LEU A 130 6.52 -1.60 11.98
CA LEU A 130 5.23 -1.06 11.58
C LEU A 130 5.17 -0.64 10.10
N TYR A 131 6.26 -0.07 9.59
CA TYR A 131 6.33 0.51 8.25
C TYR A 131 7.06 -0.38 7.24
N LYS A 132 7.00 -1.71 7.44
CA LYS A 132 7.36 -2.67 6.39
C LYS A 132 6.55 -2.40 5.14
N THR A 133 7.23 -2.36 4.00
CA THR A 133 6.57 -2.35 2.70
C THR A 133 6.15 -3.77 2.32
N VAL A 134 5.25 -3.89 1.33
CA VAL A 134 4.81 -5.20 0.84
C VAL A 134 5.95 -6.12 0.38
N TRP A 135 7.07 -5.54 -0.05
CA TRP A 135 8.27 -6.26 -0.51
C TRP A 135 9.06 -6.90 0.64
N GLU A 136 8.80 -6.48 1.87
CA GLU A 136 9.47 -6.92 3.10
C GLU A 136 8.58 -7.87 3.91
N MET A 137 7.39 -8.20 3.38
CA MET A 137 6.41 -9.06 4.02
C MET A 137 6.39 -10.45 3.37
N SER A 138 6.09 -11.46 4.20
CA SER A 138 5.89 -12.84 3.74
C SER A 138 4.60 -12.94 2.93
N MET A 139 4.71 -13.34 1.65
CA MET A 139 3.51 -13.62 0.83
C MET A 139 2.68 -14.78 1.37
N LYS A 140 3.29 -15.69 2.15
CA LYS A 140 2.54 -16.74 2.86
C LYS A 140 1.60 -16.12 3.89
N ASP A 141 2.05 -15.12 4.63
CA ASP A 141 1.26 -14.46 5.67
C ASP A 141 0.12 -13.64 5.03
N ILE A 142 0.38 -12.99 3.89
CA ILE A 142 -0.66 -12.31 3.10
C ILE A 142 -1.73 -13.30 2.63
N ILE A 143 -1.34 -14.50 2.18
CA ILE A 143 -2.28 -15.56 1.80
C ILE A 143 -3.06 -16.07 3.02
N ASP A 144 -2.41 -16.25 4.17
CA ASP A 144 -3.07 -16.71 5.40
C ASP A 144 -4.09 -15.68 5.91
N MET A 145 -3.76 -14.40 5.91
CA MET A 145 -4.69 -13.31 6.23
C MET A 145 -5.86 -13.26 5.23
N SER A 146 -5.58 -13.50 3.95
CA SER A 146 -6.61 -13.55 2.90
C SER A 146 -7.56 -14.74 3.08
N ARG A 147 -7.02 -15.89 3.51
CA ARG A 147 -7.83 -17.07 3.88
C ARG A 147 -8.72 -16.78 5.07
N GLN A 148 -8.16 -16.23 6.15
CA GLN A 148 -8.89 -15.94 7.39
C GLN A 148 -10.05 -14.97 7.15
N ARG A 149 -9.85 -13.90 6.36
CA ARG A 149 -10.98 -13.03 5.97
C ARG A 149 -11.95 -13.71 4.99
N GLY A 150 -11.46 -14.64 4.17
CA GLY A 150 -12.25 -15.43 3.22
C GLY A 150 -13.38 -16.24 3.86
N TYR A 151 -13.24 -16.57 5.15
CA TYR A 151 -14.30 -17.20 5.95
C TYR A 151 -15.56 -16.32 6.02
N PHE A 152 -15.44 -15.02 5.82
CA PHE A 152 -16.54 -14.06 5.91
C PHE A 152 -16.86 -13.38 4.56
N ILE A 153 -16.29 -13.86 3.44
CA ILE A 153 -16.48 -13.30 2.09
C ILE A 153 -17.24 -14.31 1.21
N ASP A 154 -18.50 -14.01 0.91
CA ASP A 154 -19.38 -14.89 0.14
C ASP A 154 -19.05 -14.92 -1.36
N GLN A 155 -18.44 -13.86 -1.89
CA GLN A 155 -17.87 -13.83 -3.25
C GLN A 155 -16.39 -14.16 -3.21
N SER A 156 -15.50 -13.24 -3.60
CA SER A 156 -14.05 -13.41 -3.54
C SER A 156 -13.39 -12.06 -3.25
N GLN A 157 -12.07 -11.98 -3.35
CA GLN A 157 -11.28 -10.79 -3.10
C GLN A 157 -10.19 -10.62 -4.17
N SER A 158 -9.93 -9.39 -4.59
CA SER A 158 -8.90 -9.07 -5.60
C SER A 158 -7.49 -9.08 -5.00
N LEU A 159 -6.94 -10.28 -4.77
CA LEU A 159 -5.67 -10.48 -4.08
C LEU A 159 -4.46 -10.30 -5.00
N ASN A 160 -3.77 -9.18 -4.91
CA ASN A 160 -2.46 -9.02 -5.54
C ASN A 160 -1.37 -9.71 -4.70
N LEU A 161 -0.40 -10.33 -5.38
CA LEU A 161 0.78 -10.94 -4.76
C LEU A 161 2.05 -10.29 -5.31
N PHE A 162 3.05 -10.15 -4.45
CA PHE A 162 4.26 -9.37 -4.70
C PHE A 162 5.48 -10.27 -4.58
N MET A 163 6.37 -10.23 -5.57
CA MET A 163 7.53 -11.11 -5.57
C MET A 163 8.77 -10.44 -6.16
N GLN A 164 9.83 -10.41 -5.37
CA GLN A 164 11.18 -10.13 -5.85
C GLN A 164 11.82 -11.42 -6.37
N ASP A 165 12.63 -11.30 -7.42
CA ASP A 165 13.37 -12.41 -8.04
C ASP A 165 12.45 -13.61 -8.31
N ALA A 166 11.38 -13.35 -9.04
CA ALA A 166 10.36 -14.35 -9.34
C ALA A 166 10.99 -15.50 -10.15
N THR A 167 10.83 -16.72 -9.64
CA THR A 167 11.25 -17.95 -10.32
C THR A 167 10.06 -18.89 -10.47
N TYR A 168 10.13 -19.81 -11.43
CA TYR A 168 9.10 -20.84 -11.61
C TYR A 168 8.80 -21.60 -10.31
N ALA A 169 9.84 -21.97 -9.55
CA ALA A 169 9.70 -22.66 -8.28
C ALA A 169 8.92 -21.83 -7.24
N LYS A 170 9.28 -20.55 -7.05
CA LYS A 170 8.61 -19.66 -6.10
C LYS A 170 7.15 -19.43 -6.47
N LEU A 171 6.88 -19.12 -7.75
CA LEU A 171 5.53 -18.88 -8.25
C LEU A 171 4.65 -20.12 -8.15
N THR A 172 5.19 -21.30 -8.51
CA THR A 172 4.48 -22.58 -8.40
C THR A 172 4.10 -22.84 -6.94
N SER A 173 5.07 -22.75 -6.03
CA SER A 173 4.83 -22.94 -4.59
C SER A 173 3.75 -21.98 -4.06
N MET A 174 3.81 -20.70 -4.43
CA MET A 174 2.85 -19.69 -4.03
C MET A 174 1.43 -19.99 -4.55
N HIS A 175 1.27 -20.38 -5.81
CA HIS A 175 -0.03 -20.77 -6.38
C HIS A 175 -0.61 -22.00 -5.70
N PHE A 176 0.20 -23.05 -5.49
CA PHE A 176 -0.24 -24.25 -4.80
C PHE A 176 -0.59 -23.97 -3.33
N TYR A 177 0.13 -23.07 -2.67
CA TYR A 177 -0.18 -22.65 -1.31
C TYR A 177 -1.53 -21.91 -1.24
N ALA A 178 -1.77 -20.96 -2.14
CA ALA A 178 -3.04 -20.24 -2.24
C ALA A 178 -4.23 -21.20 -2.52
N TRP A 179 -4.06 -22.14 -3.44
CA TRP A 179 -5.06 -23.16 -3.76
C TRP A 179 -5.34 -24.10 -2.58
N LYS A 180 -4.30 -24.66 -1.95
CA LYS A 180 -4.44 -25.52 -0.76
C LYS A 180 -5.03 -24.78 0.44
N SER A 181 -4.87 -23.46 0.49
CA SER A 181 -5.48 -22.60 1.50
C SER A 181 -6.98 -22.37 1.27
N GLY A 182 -7.55 -22.88 0.17
CA GLY A 182 -8.99 -22.77 -0.15
C GLY A 182 -9.39 -21.44 -0.79
N LEU A 183 -8.43 -20.58 -1.18
CA LEU A 183 -8.74 -19.29 -1.77
C LEU A 183 -9.48 -19.44 -3.10
N LYS A 184 -10.63 -18.76 -3.23
CA LYS A 184 -11.42 -18.67 -4.46
C LYS A 184 -10.65 -17.93 -5.57
N THR A 185 -10.00 -16.81 -5.22
CA THR A 185 -9.03 -16.11 -6.06
C THR A 185 -7.65 -16.26 -5.44
N GLY A 186 -6.81 -17.12 -6.01
CA GLY A 186 -5.46 -17.35 -5.51
C GLY A 186 -4.47 -16.23 -5.85
N MET A 187 -4.71 -15.51 -6.95
CA MET A 187 -3.90 -14.35 -7.37
C MET A 187 -4.69 -13.52 -8.39
N TYR A 188 -4.65 -12.19 -8.25
CA TYR A 188 -5.15 -11.22 -9.23
C TYR A 188 -4.02 -10.74 -10.14
N TYR A 189 -3.18 -9.82 -9.66
CA TYR A 189 -1.89 -9.52 -10.29
C TYR A 189 -0.73 -10.15 -9.53
N LEU A 190 0.26 -10.60 -10.29
CA LEU A 190 1.63 -10.73 -9.81
C LEU A 190 2.35 -9.39 -10.05
N ARG A 191 2.83 -8.76 -8.99
CA ARG A 191 3.68 -7.58 -9.06
C ARG A 191 5.12 -8.00 -8.79
N THR A 192 6.01 -7.76 -9.74
CA THR A 192 7.43 -8.04 -9.58
C THR A 192 8.24 -6.76 -9.49
N LYS A 193 9.36 -6.83 -8.79
CA LYS A 193 10.39 -5.79 -8.81
C LYS A 193 11.66 -6.40 -9.40
N ALA A 194 12.32 -5.66 -10.29
CA ALA A 194 13.61 -6.08 -10.82
C ALA A 194 14.66 -6.10 -9.69
N ALA A 195 15.60 -7.05 -9.77
CA ALA A 195 16.68 -7.21 -8.79
C ALA A 195 17.60 -5.98 -8.71
N VAL A 196 17.71 -5.23 -9.80
CA VAL A 196 18.55 -4.04 -9.93
C VAL A 196 17.66 -2.83 -10.05
N ASP A 197 17.76 -1.93 -9.08
CA ASP A 197 17.12 -0.62 -9.17
C ASP A 197 17.80 0.20 -10.27
N ALA A 198 17.00 0.90 -11.09
CA ALA A 198 17.55 1.90 -11.99
C ALA A 198 18.34 2.95 -11.19
N ILE A 199 19.49 3.39 -11.72
CA ILE A 199 20.32 4.42 -11.10
C ILE A 199 19.45 5.66 -10.89
N LYS A 200 19.22 6.02 -9.63
CA LYS A 200 18.41 7.18 -9.28
C LYS A 200 19.27 8.43 -9.28
N PHE A 201 18.91 9.39 -10.12
CA PHE A 201 19.42 10.75 -10.00
C PHE A 201 18.71 11.42 -8.82
N THR A 202 19.30 11.35 -7.64
CA THR A 202 18.90 12.23 -6.53
C THR A 202 19.52 13.61 -6.77
N LEU A 203 18.76 14.69 -6.59
CA LEU A 203 19.18 16.06 -6.90
C LEU A 203 20.38 16.56 -6.08
N ASN A 204 20.81 15.84 -5.04
CA ASN A 204 22.07 16.08 -4.35
C ASN A 204 22.97 14.83 -4.39
N ASN A 205 23.95 14.88 -5.30
CA ASN A 205 25.15 14.04 -5.25
C ASN A 205 26.10 14.64 -4.20
N ASP A 206 25.90 14.32 -2.93
CA ASP A 206 26.98 14.49 -1.95
C ASP A 206 28.09 13.52 -2.33
N LYS A 207 29.08 14.08 -3.04
CA LYS A 207 30.34 13.45 -3.37
C LYS A 207 30.93 12.87 -2.09
N LYS A 208 31.00 11.53 -1.99
CA LYS A 208 32.08 10.93 -1.22
C LYS A 208 33.36 11.26 -1.97
N GLU A 209 34.10 12.26 -1.49
CA GLU A 209 35.39 12.65 -2.04
C GLU A 209 36.34 11.44 -1.97
N ALA A 210 36.74 10.94 -3.14
CA ALA A 210 37.95 10.16 -3.32
C ALA A 210 38.91 11.00 -4.16
N PRO A 211 40.22 11.02 -3.87
CA PRO A 211 41.16 11.91 -4.55
C PRO A 211 41.34 11.49 -6.01
N ILE A 212 41.15 12.43 -6.94
CA ILE A 212 41.39 12.22 -8.37
C ILE A 212 42.84 12.62 -8.68
N GLU A 213 43.67 11.66 -9.09
CA GLU A 213 44.90 11.94 -9.84
C GLU A 213 44.53 12.40 -11.26
N VAL A 214 45.03 13.57 -11.65
CA VAL A 214 44.80 14.18 -12.97
C VAL A 214 45.75 13.56 -14.00
N LYS A 215 45.22 12.95 -15.05
CA LYS A 215 45.91 12.78 -16.33
C LYS A 215 45.09 13.44 -17.43
N GLU A 216 45.68 14.46 -18.05
CA GLU A 216 45.10 15.25 -19.12
C GLU A 216 44.96 14.43 -20.42
N GLN A 217 43.77 14.48 -21.04
CA GLN A 217 43.62 14.28 -22.48
C GLN A 217 42.56 15.24 -23.03
N HIS A 218 42.96 16.01 -24.05
CA HIS A 218 42.14 16.94 -24.82
C HIS A 218 41.11 16.20 -25.69
N VAL A 219 39.85 16.65 -25.71
CA VAL A 219 38.91 16.44 -26.81
C VAL A 219 38.05 17.70 -27.00
N GLU A 220 37.89 18.09 -28.26
CA GLU A 220 37.21 19.30 -28.76
C GLU A 220 35.73 19.42 -28.36
N VAL A 221 35.32 20.65 -28.03
CA VAL A 221 33.94 21.02 -27.68
C VAL A 221 33.20 21.54 -28.92
N LYS A 222 32.12 20.86 -29.33
CA LYS A 222 31.07 21.46 -30.18
C LYS A 222 30.06 22.19 -29.30
N LYS A 223 29.84 23.48 -29.60
CA LYS A 223 28.82 24.35 -28.99
C LYS A 223 27.40 23.87 -29.33
N VAL A 224 26.54 23.81 -28.32
CA VAL A 224 25.08 23.98 -28.48
C VAL A 224 24.57 24.87 -27.34
N GLU A 225 23.64 25.74 -27.71
CA GLU A 225 23.22 26.97 -27.04
C GLU A 225 22.36 26.76 -25.77
N ALA A 226 22.41 27.76 -24.89
CA ALA A 226 21.70 27.83 -23.62
C ALA A 226 20.25 28.29 -23.79
N ILE A 227 19.29 27.68 -23.07
CA ILE A 227 17.98 28.28 -22.78
C ILE A 227 17.50 27.92 -21.36
N ALA A 228 17.08 28.98 -20.66
CA ALA A 228 16.16 29.13 -19.52
C ALA A 228 16.51 28.51 -18.16
N VAL A 229 16.83 29.42 -17.23
CA VAL A 229 16.71 29.28 -15.78
C VAL A 229 15.24 28.99 -15.45
N LEU A 230 14.97 27.83 -14.86
CA LEU A 230 13.69 27.52 -14.23
C LEU A 230 13.84 27.80 -12.74
N GLU A 231 12.99 28.67 -12.20
CA GLU A 231 12.89 28.96 -10.77
C GLU A 231 12.67 27.65 -9.99
N GLU A 232 13.44 27.46 -8.94
CA GLU A 232 13.32 26.31 -8.03
C GLU A 232 11.94 26.34 -7.34
N PRO A 233 11.20 25.22 -7.27
CA PRO A 233 10.00 25.15 -6.46
C PRO A 233 10.40 25.21 -4.98
N ALA A 234 9.95 26.24 -4.27
CA ALA A 234 10.27 26.46 -2.86
C ALA A 234 9.91 25.24 -2.00
N GLU A 235 10.87 24.78 -1.20
CA GLU A 235 10.78 23.62 -0.31
C GLU A 235 9.82 23.88 0.87
N MET A 236 8.97 22.91 1.19
CA MET A 236 8.03 23.01 2.30
C MET A 236 8.64 22.42 3.59
N SER A 237 8.90 23.29 4.56
CA SER A 237 9.45 23.00 5.88
C SER A 237 8.49 22.21 6.77
N ALA A 238 9.02 21.63 7.85
CA ALA A 238 8.21 20.92 8.85
C ALA A 238 7.18 21.83 9.54
N GLU A 239 7.46 23.13 9.62
CA GLU A 239 6.53 24.13 10.17
C GLU A 239 5.41 24.44 9.18
N GLU A 240 5.73 24.59 7.89
CA GLU A 240 4.73 24.79 6.84
C GLU A 240 3.82 23.57 6.67
N TYR A 241 4.34 22.35 6.82
CA TYR A 241 3.53 21.14 6.79
C TYR A 241 2.58 21.06 8.00
N ARG A 242 3.04 21.40 9.21
CA ARG A 242 2.17 21.48 10.40
C ARG A 242 1.07 22.52 10.20
N ALA A 243 1.41 23.70 9.68
CA ALA A 243 0.46 24.75 9.36
C ALA A 243 -0.54 24.31 8.28
N MET A 244 -0.11 23.54 7.29
CA MET A 244 -0.99 22.98 6.25
C MET A 244 -1.97 21.97 6.83
N ILE A 245 -1.52 21.07 7.73
CA ILE A 245 -2.41 20.12 8.43
C ILE A 245 -3.42 20.85 9.29
N GLU A 246 -3.00 21.90 9.99
CA GLU A 246 -3.87 22.69 10.87
C GLU A 246 -4.91 23.47 10.06
N ARG A 247 -4.52 24.05 8.92
CA ARG A 247 -5.46 24.66 7.97
C ARG A 247 -6.45 23.65 7.41
N ALA A 248 -5.98 22.47 6.99
CA ALA A 248 -6.82 21.40 6.45
C ALA A 248 -7.83 20.82 7.47
N ARG A 249 -7.51 20.89 8.78
CA ARG A 249 -8.44 20.53 9.86
C ARG A 249 -9.51 21.59 10.11
N ASN A 250 -9.24 22.83 9.74
CA ASN A 250 -10.07 24.00 10.03
C ASN A 250 -10.85 24.52 8.80
N SER A 251 -10.57 24.03 7.60
CA SER A 251 -11.28 24.41 6.38
C SER A 251 -12.65 23.73 6.27
N GLY A 252 -13.66 24.53 5.92
CA GLY A 252 -15.01 24.04 5.61
C GLY A 252 -15.10 23.47 4.18
N PRO A 253 -16.26 22.91 3.78
CA PRO A 253 -16.45 22.28 2.46
C PRO A 253 -16.16 23.18 1.25
N GLU A 254 -16.21 24.51 1.44
CA GLU A 254 -16.03 25.52 0.39
C GLU A 254 -14.56 25.89 0.14
N ASP A 255 -13.62 25.52 1.03
CA ASP A 255 -12.19 25.87 0.89
C ASP A 255 -11.37 24.77 0.17
N CYS A 256 -12.04 23.76 -0.41
CA CYS A 256 -11.39 22.77 -1.27
C CYS A 256 -11.23 23.30 -2.70
N GLU A 257 -10.20 24.10 -2.98
CA GLU A 257 -9.81 24.48 -4.36
C GLU A 257 -9.39 23.26 -5.22
N MET A 258 -9.15 22.09 -4.60
CA MET A 258 -8.86 20.83 -5.30
C MET A 258 -10.14 20.06 -5.72
N CYS A 259 -11.31 20.60 -5.39
CA CYS A 259 -12.62 20.08 -5.75
C CYS A 259 -13.25 20.97 -6.85
N GLY A 260 -12.45 21.43 -7.81
CA GLY A 260 -12.88 22.32 -8.90
C GLY A 260 -12.86 21.63 -10.27
N SER A 261 -14.07 21.43 -10.82
CA SER A 261 -14.46 20.97 -12.18
C SER A 261 -14.13 19.54 -12.62
#